data_AF-A0A2V7VJZ5-F1
#
_entry.id   AF-A0A2V7VJZ5-F1
#
_cell.length_a   1.000
_cell.length_b   1.000
_cell.length_c   1.000
_cell.angle_alpha   90.00
_cell.angle_beta   90.00
_cell.angle_gamma   90.00
#
_symmetry.space_group_name_H-M   'P 1'
#
loop_
_entity.id
_entity.type
_entity.pdbx_description
1 polymer ?
#
loop_
_entity_poly.entity_id
_entity_poly.type
_entity_poly.pdbx_seq_one_letter_code
_entity_poly.pdbx_strand_id
1 'polypeptide(L)'
;MRRIAVPERGAEALFGTHDENLRFLEDTLKVRIKSHGSDLIVEGEKAGVETVAQIFDQLGELMKDGYAVAAGDVRLAAQLLSQDGGARLRDYLMKAAVRGGKKVVVPRSLNQRVYLEQIEAHDMVFGIGPAGTGKCIAGDSLVLTDNGMIQIQDLASGTRRAEAVPIDVDVVGVGGVEPATLLYDGGESDTLRITTRLGYSIEATPEHPLLVLEAGGQLGWHRADALRPSDVVALQRGQCLFGNRVGLGWTTRISPHDRCSKPINLETLDEDLAYVVGLIVGDGCLTQRNRIVLSSADPEVVSRFRELAARLGLHVFPNGSRPYDHVIASSGLYQLLERMGLSVGTARTKRIPHAILTAPEPIVASFLAGLFDADGTVEGRDGVITFSTVSLRLAREVQTVLLNFGIVAARGIKRGRDQGRRHYSERLTITGIEAERFDALIGFRLQRKRSRRKLKRANTNVDVVPFLSGQVRLAVRSTVFSHEEHKVFDDYQRGRRRPSYAKLEYLVALLEHREATDTALQPLKQILSEQLLFLEVADITA
;
A
#
# COMPACT_ATOMS: atom_id res chain seq x y z
N MET A 1 -24.13 28.10 -14.04
CA MET A 1 -23.11 29.15 -13.84
C MET A 1 -23.66 30.17 -12.86
N ARG A 2 -22.95 30.47 -11.76
CA ARG A 2 -23.32 31.47 -10.75
C ARG A 2 -22.06 32.25 -10.34
N ARG A 3 -22.22 33.57 -10.11
CA ARG A 3 -21.18 34.45 -9.57
C ARG A 3 -21.39 34.59 -8.07
N ILE A 4 -20.35 34.36 -7.28
CA ILE A 4 -20.38 34.41 -5.81
C ILE A 4 -19.36 35.43 -5.35
N ALA A 5 -19.78 36.39 -4.52
CA ALA A 5 -18.89 37.42 -3.98
C ALA A 5 -18.00 36.84 -2.86
N VAL A 6 -16.71 37.14 -2.91
CA VAL A 6 -15.75 36.69 -1.89
C VAL A 6 -15.48 37.83 -0.90
N PRO A 7 -15.42 37.57 0.42
CA PRO A 7 -15.03 38.59 1.40
C PRO A 7 -13.63 39.13 1.12
N GLU A 8 -13.44 40.46 1.14
CA GLU A 8 -12.13 41.09 0.89
C GLU A 8 -11.06 40.74 1.94
N ARG A 9 -11.47 40.47 3.19
CA ARG A 9 -10.56 40.06 4.27
C ARG A 9 -10.68 38.57 4.51
N GLY A 10 -9.55 37.87 4.50
CA GLY A 10 -9.45 36.44 4.81
C GLY A 10 -9.85 35.49 3.67
N ALA A 11 -9.98 36.00 2.43
CA ALA A 11 -10.19 35.19 1.22
C ALA A 11 -9.15 34.08 1.07
N GLU A 12 -7.90 34.35 1.46
CA GLU A 12 -6.79 33.38 1.46
C GLU A 12 -7.11 32.14 2.30
N ALA A 13 -7.81 32.28 3.43
CA ALA A 13 -8.19 31.15 4.28
C ALA A 13 -9.31 30.31 3.64
N LEU A 14 -10.22 30.94 2.87
CA LEU A 14 -11.27 30.24 2.14
C LEU A 14 -10.72 29.48 0.93
N PHE A 15 -9.72 30.03 0.25
CA PHE A 15 -9.10 29.38 -0.91
C PHE A 15 -8.08 28.31 -0.47
N GLY A 16 -7.46 28.51 0.69
CA GLY A 16 -6.41 27.64 1.22
C GLY A 16 -5.07 27.85 0.50
N THR A 17 -4.05 27.14 0.94
CA THR A 17 -2.69 27.27 0.37
C THR A 17 -2.72 26.71 -1.06
N HIS A 18 -2.29 27.51 -2.03
CA HIS A 18 -2.34 27.14 -3.46
C HIS A 18 -3.75 26.72 -3.95
N ASP A 19 -4.82 27.35 -3.45
CA ASP A 19 -6.20 27.06 -3.85
C ASP A 19 -6.68 25.63 -3.51
N GLU A 20 -6.06 24.97 -2.53
CA GLU A 20 -6.39 23.59 -2.13
C GLU A 20 -7.87 23.40 -1.77
N ASN A 21 -8.52 24.39 -1.16
CA ASN A 21 -9.93 24.29 -0.79
C ASN A 21 -10.85 24.43 -2.01
N LEU A 22 -10.46 25.22 -3.01
CA LEU A 22 -11.23 25.33 -4.25
C LEU A 22 -11.21 24.01 -5.02
N ARG A 23 -10.03 23.40 -5.18
CA ARG A 23 -9.90 22.08 -5.83
C ARG A 23 -10.70 21.01 -5.10
N PHE A 24 -10.64 21.01 -3.76
CA PHE A 24 -11.44 20.10 -2.94
C PHE A 24 -12.96 20.25 -3.19
N LEU A 25 -13.46 21.48 -3.28
CA LEU A 25 -14.88 21.74 -3.58
C LEU A 25 -15.26 21.32 -5.00
N GLU A 26 -14.38 21.55 -5.98
CA GLU A 26 -14.57 21.09 -7.37
C GLU A 26 -14.72 19.55 -7.42
N ASP A 27 -13.82 18.84 -6.75
CA ASP A 27 -13.81 17.37 -6.72
C ASP A 27 -15.00 16.77 -5.97
N THR A 28 -15.38 17.38 -4.85
CA THR A 28 -16.44 16.90 -3.95
C THR A 28 -17.83 17.16 -4.53
N LEU A 29 -18.07 18.37 -5.06
CA LEU A 29 -19.39 18.82 -5.52
C LEU A 29 -19.57 18.71 -7.03
N LYS A 30 -18.56 18.21 -7.76
CA LYS A 30 -18.56 18.06 -9.23
C LYS A 30 -18.88 19.37 -9.95
N VAL A 31 -18.23 20.44 -9.49
CA VAL A 31 -18.31 21.79 -10.07
C VAL A 31 -16.94 22.24 -10.58
N ARG A 32 -16.91 23.29 -11.39
CA ARG A 32 -15.70 24.04 -11.75
C ARG A 32 -15.78 25.43 -11.15
N ILE A 33 -14.70 25.88 -10.53
CA ILE A 33 -14.58 27.15 -9.82
C ILE A 33 -13.43 27.94 -10.43
N LYS A 34 -13.71 29.17 -10.86
CA LYS A 34 -12.68 30.11 -11.33
C LYS A 34 -12.71 31.37 -10.50
N SER A 35 -11.57 31.84 -10.04
CA SER A 35 -11.43 33.14 -9.40
C SER A 35 -11.33 34.25 -10.45
N HIS A 36 -12.10 35.32 -10.26
CA HIS A 36 -12.08 36.49 -11.12
C HIS A 36 -12.22 37.77 -10.29
N GLY A 37 -11.08 38.30 -9.82
CA GLY A 37 -11.06 39.48 -8.95
C GLY A 37 -11.65 39.16 -7.56
N SER A 38 -12.68 39.90 -7.17
CA SER A 38 -13.41 39.71 -5.90
C SER A 38 -14.53 38.66 -5.96
N ASP A 39 -14.66 37.94 -7.07
CA ASP A 39 -15.74 36.97 -7.26
C ASP A 39 -15.23 35.59 -7.68
N LEU A 40 -16.00 34.57 -7.32
CA LEU A 40 -15.88 33.22 -7.85
C LEU A 40 -16.97 32.97 -8.90
N ILE A 41 -16.56 32.41 -10.03
CA ILE A 41 -17.44 31.92 -11.08
C ILE A 41 -17.53 30.40 -10.92
N VAL A 42 -18.73 29.89 -10.64
CA VAL A 42 -18.99 28.47 -10.39
C VAL A 42 -19.90 27.87 -11.46
N GLU A 43 -19.43 26.80 -12.10
CA GLU A 43 -20.09 26.09 -13.19
C GLU A 43 -20.28 24.61 -12.85
N GLY A 44 -21.48 24.07 -13.01
CA GLY A 44 -21.77 22.66 -12.70
C GLY A 44 -23.26 22.42 -12.52
N GLU A 45 -23.58 21.29 -11.89
CA GLU A 45 -24.97 20.94 -11.56
C GLU A 45 -25.58 21.92 -10.56
N LYS A 46 -26.90 22.18 -10.69
CA LYS A 46 -27.60 23.18 -9.87
C LYS A 46 -27.44 22.95 -8.37
N ALA A 47 -27.47 21.69 -7.91
CA ALA A 47 -27.29 21.34 -6.51
C ALA A 47 -25.89 21.73 -6.01
N GLY A 48 -24.83 21.29 -6.69
CA GLY A 48 -23.45 21.61 -6.32
C GLY A 48 -23.15 23.11 -6.37
N VAL A 49 -23.66 23.83 -7.37
CA VAL A 49 -23.53 25.29 -7.47
C VAL A 49 -24.19 26.00 -6.29
N GLU A 50 -25.36 25.53 -5.84
CA GLU A 50 -26.07 26.10 -4.70
C GLU A 50 -25.31 25.84 -3.39
N THR A 51 -24.80 24.62 -3.21
CA THR A 51 -24.01 24.25 -2.03
C THR A 51 -22.74 25.09 -1.92
N VAL A 52 -22.01 25.33 -3.02
CA VAL A 52 -20.84 26.23 -3.01
C VAL A 52 -21.24 27.65 -2.62
N ALA A 53 -22.33 28.18 -3.16
CA ALA A 53 -22.82 29.50 -2.77
C ALA A 53 -23.12 29.59 -1.27
N GLN A 54 -23.83 28.60 -0.73
CA GLN A 54 -24.15 28.55 0.70
C GLN A 54 -22.89 28.47 1.59
N ILE A 55 -21.85 27.74 1.18
CA ILE A 55 -20.59 27.66 1.92
C ILE A 55 -19.94 29.05 2.03
N PHE A 56 -19.76 29.73 0.89
CA PHE A 56 -19.09 31.02 0.83
C PHE A 56 -19.91 32.13 1.49
N ASP A 57 -21.23 32.14 1.32
CA ASP A 57 -22.11 33.12 1.94
C ASP A 57 -22.07 32.99 3.48
N GLN A 58 -22.25 31.77 4.01
CA GLN A 58 -22.30 31.55 5.45
C GLN A 58 -20.93 31.71 6.14
N LEU A 59 -19.83 31.24 5.52
CA LEU A 59 -18.49 31.49 6.05
C LEU A 59 -18.12 32.98 5.96
N GLY A 60 -18.52 33.66 4.88
CA GLY A 60 -18.31 35.09 4.72
C GLY A 60 -19.04 35.93 5.77
N GLU A 61 -20.27 35.54 6.14
CA GLU A 61 -20.99 36.16 7.27
C GLU A 61 -20.26 35.93 8.60
N LEU A 62 -19.80 34.71 8.86
CA LEU A 62 -19.04 34.41 10.09
C LEU A 62 -17.75 35.21 10.21
N MET A 63 -17.05 35.41 9.10
CA MET A 63 -15.84 36.23 9.06
C MET A 63 -16.13 37.70 9.35
N LYS A 64 -17.27 38.23 8.89
CA LYS A 64 -17.72 39.59 9.26
C LYS A 64 -17.99 39.72 10.75
N ASP A 65 -18.50 38.64 11.36
CA ASP A 65 -18.73 38.53 12.81
C ASP A 65 -17.44 38.25 13.62
N GLY A 66 -16.27 38.28 12.97
CA GLY A 66 -14.96 38.14 13.62
C GLY A 66 -14.45 36.71 13.78
N TYR A 67 -15.10 35.72 13.15
CA TYR A 67 -14.61 34.34 13.12
C TYR A 67 -13.36 34.20 12.24
N ALA A 68 -12.31 33.59 12.79
CA ALA A 68 -11.13 33.22 12.03
C ALA A 68 -11.29 31.80 11.47
N VAL A 69 -11.44 31.69 10.16
CA VAL A 69 -11.56 30.40 9.45
C VAL A 69 -10.28 29.59 9.64
N ALA A 70 -10.40 28.40 10.21
CA ALA A 70 -9.31 27.48 10.46
C ALA A 70 -9.12 26.48 9.30
N ALA A 71 -7.96 25.83 9.29
CA ALA A 71 -7.67 24.74 8.37
C ALA A 71 -8.68 23.60 8.57
N GLY A 72 -9.52 23.35 7.55
CA GLY A 72 -10.54 22.29 7.56
C GLY A 72 -11.99 22.78 7.61
N ASP A 73 -12.25 24.05 7.94
CA ASP A 73 -13.63 24.57 8.05
C ASP A 73 -14.39 24.52 6.72
N VAL A 74 -13.70 24.79 5.61
CA VAL A 74 -14.28 24.69 4.26
C VAL A 74 -14.68 23.24 3.94
N ARG A 75 -13.87 22.26 4.38
CA ARG A 75 -14.17 20.83 4.19
C ARG A 75 -15.37 20.40 5.03
N LEU A 76 -15.44 20.85 6.27
CA LEU A 76 -16.58 20.60 7.15
C LEU A 76 -17.87 21.24 6.60
N ALA A 77 -17.79 22.48 6.11
CA ALA A 77 -18.90 23.18 5.50
C ALA A 77 -19.45 22.43 4.28
N ALA A 78 -18.55 21.92 3.42
CA ALA A 78 -18.92 21.10 2.28
C ALA A 78 -19.65 19.82 2.68
N GLN A 79 -19.15 19.10 3.69
CA GLN A 79 -19.79 17.88 4.18
C GLN A 79 -21.18 18.15 4.75
N LEU A 80 -21.34 19.19 5.56
CA LEU A 80 -22.60 19.55 6.20
C LEU A 80 -23.67 19.96 5.19
N LEU A 81 -23.33 20.89 4.30
CA LEU A 81 -24.30 21.45 3.34
C LEU A 81 -24.60 20.49 2.17
N SER A 82 -23.75 19.49 1.93
CA SER A 82 -24.06 18.41 0.98
C SER A 82 -25.08 17.40 1.53
N GLN A 83 -25.08 17.18 2.84
CA GLN A 83 -25.99 16.24 3.50
C GLN A 83 -27.32 16.91 3.91
N ASP A 84 -27.26 18.17 4.36
CA ASP A 84 -28.41 18.97 4.76
C ASP A 84 -28.25 20.42 4.27
N GLY A 85 -28.90 20.74 3.16
CA GLY A 85 -28.89 22.10 2.58
C GLY A 85 -29.58 23.18 3.42
N GLY A 86 -30.22 22.80 4.54
CA GLY A 86 -30.78 23.71 5.55
C GLY A 86 -29.84 24.01 6.72
N ALA A 87 -28.68 23.38 6.78
CA ALA A 87 -27.73 23.55 7.89
C ALA A 87 -27.18 24.98 7.96
N ARG A 88 -27.05 25.51 9.18
CA ARG A 88 -26.49 26.84 9.46
C ARG A 88 -25.09 26.72 10.05
N LEU A 89 -24.05 26.99 9.28
CA LEU A 89 -22.63 26.86 9.67
C LEU A 89 -22.31 27.58 10.99
N ARG A 90 -22.94 28.72 11.26
CA ARG A 90 -22.80 29.44 12.54
C ARG A 90 -23.09 28.57 13.75
N ASP A 91 -24.11 27.73 13.67
CA ASP A 91 -24.48 26.84 14.76
C ASP A 91 -23.44 25.73 14.96
N TYR A 92 -22.59 25.43 13.97
CA TYR A 92 -21.53 24.42 14.05
C TYR A 92 -20.17 25.02 14.44
N LEU A 93 -19.84 26.18 13.89
CA LEU A 93 -18.52 26.80 14.01
C LEU A 93 -18.39 27.72 15.23
N MET A 94 -19.49 28.32 15.72
CA MET A 94 -19.44 29.25 16.87
C MET A 94 -19.95 28.66 18.19
N LYS A 95 -20.91 27.72 18.18
CA LYS A 95 -21.59 27.26 19.40
C LYS A 95 -20.98 26.05 20.09
N ALA A 96 -20.33 25.14 19.36
CA ALA A 96 -19.95 23.83 19.91
C ALA A 96 -18.57 23.80 20.59
N ALA A 97 -18.12 24.93 21.13
CA ALA A 97 -16.80 25.06 21.74
C ALA A 97 -16.87 24.80 23.25
N VAL A 98 -16.62 23.56 23.67
CA VAL A 98 -16.54 23.25 25.11
C VAL A 98 -15.19 23.71 25.65
N ARG A 99 -15.19 24.59 26.65
CA ARG A 99 -13.99 25.05 27.35
C ARG A 99 -13.57 24.05 28.43
N GLY A 100 -12.65 23.16 28.09
CA GLY A 100 -11.95 22.30 29.05
C GLY A 100 -10.68 22.98 29.56
N GLY A 101 -10.79 23.79 30.62
CA GLY A 101 -9.64 24.49 31.20
C GLY A 101 -9.00 25.50 30.21
N LYS A 102 -7.69 25.36 29.91
CA LYS A 102 -6.95 26.27 29.00
C LYS A 102 -7.17 25.99 27.51
N LYS A 103 -7.85 24.90 27.13
CA LYS A 103 -8.05 24.52 25.72
C LYS A 103 -9.53 24.56 25.34
N VAL A 104 -9.79 25.04 24.13
CA VAL A 104 -11.11 25.03 23.50
C VAL A 104 -11.20 23.77 22.65
N VAL A 105 -12.21 22.92 22.92
CA VAL A 105 -12.48 21.71 22.13
C VAL A 105 -13.65 22.00 21.20
N VAL A 106 -13.45 21.80 19.89
CA VAL A 106 -14.44 22.07 18.83
C VAL A 106 -14.68 20.76 18.07
N PRO A 107 -15.94 20.37 17.76
CA PRO A 107 -16.23 19.14 17.04
C PRO A 107 -15.78 19.24 15.59
N ARG A 108 -15.22 18.14 15.06
CA ARG A 108 -14.75 18.01 13.67
C ARG A 108 -15.62 17.08 12.83
N SER A 109 -16.67 16.50 13.40
CA SER A 109 -17.63 15.65 12.69
C SER A 109 -19.03 15.79 13.27
N LEU A 110 -20.05 15.37 12.51
CA LEU A 110 -21.45 15.40 12.93
C LEU A 110 -21.67 14.62 14.24
N ASN A 111 -21.06 13.43 14.37
CA ASN A 111 -21.18 12.61 15.58
C ASN A 111 -20.46 13.25 16.79
N GLN A 112 -19.33 13.94 16.58
CA GLN A 112 -18.68 14.69 17.65
C GLN A 112 -19.54 15.86 18.13
N ARG A 113 -20.26 16.54 17.22
CA ARG A 113 -21.24 17.57 17.61
C ARG A 113 -22.37 16.97 18.42
N VAL A 114 -23.04 15.93 17.92
CA VAL A 114 -24.12 15.26 18.66
C VAL A 114 -23.63 14.86 20.05
N TYR A 115 -22.41 14.35 20.15
CA TYR A 115 -21.78 14.02 21.43
C TYR A 115 -21.57 15.24 22.35
N LEU A 116 -21.05 16.35 21.85
CA LEU A 116 -20.88 17.58 22.65
C LEU A 116 -22.23 18.20 23.05
N GLU A 117 -23.24 18.17 22.17
CA GLU A 117 -24.61 18.60 22.49
C GLU A 117 -25.23 17.73 23.57
N GLN A 118 -25.00 16.40 23.53
CA GLN A 118 -25.42 15.54 24.62
C GLN A 118 -24.73 15.94 25.93
N ILE A 119 -23.43 16.25 25.90
CA ILE A 119 -22.63 16.66 27.07
C ILE A 119 -23.17 17.96 27.68
N GLU A 120 -23.56 18.93 26.86
CA GLU A 120 -24.18 20.16 27.35
C GLU A 120 -25.59 19.94 27.91
N ALA A 121 -26.38 19.05 27.29
CA ALA A 121 -27.78 18.83 27.64
C ALA A 121 -28.00 17.92 28.86
N HIS A 122 -26.99 17.18 29.31
CA HIS A 122 -27.13 16.19 30.39
C HIS A 122 -25.99 16.31 31.40
N ASP A 123 -26.30 16.14 32.69
CA ASP A 123 -25.30 16.13 33.78
C ASP A 123 -24.26 15.00 33.61
N MET A 124 -24.64 13.93 32.91
CA MET A 124 -23.80 12.77 32.67
C MET A 124 -24.10 12.17 31.30
N VAL A 125 -23.06 12.02 30.48
CA VAL A 125 -23.15 11.40 29.16
C VAL A 125 -22.21 10.21 29.08
N PHE A 126 -22.78 9.04 28.81
CA PHE A 126 -22.01 7.85 28.51
C PHE A 126 -21.69 7.83 27.02
N GLY A 127 -20.45 8.17 26.68
CA GLY A 127 -19.91 7.93 25.35
C GLY A 127 -19.71 6.44 25.15
N ILE A 128 -20.67 5.77 24.52
CA ILE A 128 -20.55 4.35 24.15
C ILE A 128 -19.93 4.29 22.76
N GLY A 129 -18.61 4.36 22.73
CA GLY A 129 -17.81 4.08 21.55
C GLY A 129 -16.64 3.21 21.98
N PRO A 130 -16.02 2.46 21.06
CA PRO A 130 -14.70 1.92 21.33
C PRO A 130 -13.77 3.07 21.76
N ALA A 131 -13.37 3.11 23.04
CA ALA A 131 -12.42 4.09 23.56
C ALA A 131 -11.06 3.90 22.87
N GLY A 132 -10.77 4.66 21.81
CA GLY A 132 -9.50 4.58 21.06
C GLY A 132 -9.02 3.13 20.88
N THR A 133 -9.95 2.18 20.69
CA THR A 133 -9.69 0.77 20.99
C THR A 133 -8.60 0.32 20.07
N GLY A 134 -7.59 -0.33 20.65
CA GLY A 134 -6.30 -0.68 20.08
C GLY A 134 -6.30 -1.38 18.74
N LYS A 135 -6.91 -0.83 17.68
CA LYS A 135 -6.87 -1.27 16.28
C LYS A 135 -5.46 -1.04 15.73
N CYS A 136 -4.55 -1.87 16.19
CA CYS A 136 -3.14 -1.80 15.86
C CYS A 136 -2.79 -2.98 14.95
N ILE A 137 -1.71 -2.82 14.22
CA ILE A 137 -1.06 -3.90 13.47
C ILE A 137 0.34 -4.08 14.05
N ALA A 138 0.96 -5.24 13.81
CA ALA A 138 2.30 -5.51 14.28
C ALA A 138 3.31 -4.48 13.74
N GLY A 139 4.28 -4.09 14.56
CA GLY A 139 5.26 -3.06 14.24
C GLY A 139 6.06 -3.31 12.96
N ASP A 140 6.31 -4.58 12.63
CA ASP A 140 7.05 -4.99 11.44
C ASP A 140 6.22 -4.94 10.14
N SER A 141 4.93 -4.62 10.23
CA SER A 141 4.02 -4.49 9.09
C SER A 141 4.44 -3.34 8.18
N LEU A 142 4.53 -3.62 6.88
CA LEU A 142 4.80 -2.61 5.87
C LEU A 142 3.53 -1.81 5.54
N VAL A 143 3.63 -0.50 5.61
CA VAL A 143 2.61 0.46 5.21
C VAL A 143 3.05 1.11 3.90
N LEU A 144 2.14 1.17 2.92
CA LEU A 144 2.36 1.90 1.67
C LEU A 144 2.17 3.39 1.93
N THR A 145 3.24 4.15 1.72
CA THR A 145 3.24 5.61 1.89
C THR A 145 3.77 6.29 0.63
N ASP A 146 3.53 7.59 0.49
CA ASP A 146 4.16 8.45 -0.52
C ASP A 146 5.70 8.46 -0.48
N ASN A 147 6.28 8.02 0.64
CA ASN A 147 7.71 7.84 0.86
C ASN A 147 8.18 6.39 0.62
N GLY A 148 7.32 5.54 0.05
CA GLY A 148 7.55 4.12 -0.20
C GLY A 148 6.99 3.20 0.89
N MET A 149 7.48 1.97 0.95
CA MET A 149 7.08 1.01 1.98
C MET A 149 7.87 1.22 3.27
N ILE A 150 7.18 1.59 4.34
CA ILE A 150 7.81 1.85 5.64
C ILE A 150 7.21 0.89 6.67
N GLN A 151 8.04 0.36 7.58
CA GLN A 151 7.49 -0.41 8.69
C GLN A 151 6.76 0.55 9.63
N ILE A 152 5.55 0.20 10.07
CA ILE A 152 4.77 1.14 10.90
C ILE A 152 5.50 1.54 12.19
N GLN A 153 6.31 0.65 12.75
CA GLN A 153 7.16 0.97 13.92
C GLN A 153 8.21 2.05 13.63
N ASP A 154 8.70 2.15 12.39
CA ASP A 154 9.73 3.13 12.04
C ASP A 154 9.12 4.54 11.98
N LEU A 155 7.83 4.64 11.61
CA LEU A 155 7.03 5.87 11.72
C LEU A 155 6.81 6.26 13.19
N ALA A 156 6.72 5.27 14.09
CA ALA A 156 6.51 5.47 15.54
C ALA A 156 7.82 5.73 16.31
N SER A 157 8.94 5.96 15.62
CA SER A 157 10.23 6.17 16.27
C SER A 157 10.19 7.39 17.19
N GLY A 158 10.35 7.16 18.50
CA GLY A 158 10.37 8.22 19.52
C GLY A 158 9.01 8.58 20.12
N THR A 159 7.93 7.88 19.75
CA THR A 159 6.65 7.97 20.47
C THR A 159 6.70 7.21 21.79
N ARG A 160 5.85 7.62 22.75
CA ARG A 160 5.59 6.83 23.96
C ARG A 160 4.36 5.95 23.75
N ARG A 161 4.28 4.89 24.53
CA ARG A 161 3.08 4.04 24.58
C ARG A 161 1.83 4.87 24.90
N ALA A 162 0.75 4.56 24.17
CA ALA A 162 -0.55 5.23 24.22
C ALA A 162 -0.49 6.72 23.83
N GLU A 163 0.55 7.13 23.11
CA GLU A 163 0.67 8.48 22.57
C GLU A 163 0.15 8.52 21.13
N ALA A 164 -0.63 9.56 20.83
CA ALA A 164 -0.98 9.93 19.47
C ALA A 164 -0.16 11.16 19.07
N VAL A 165 0.63 11.05 18.01
CA VAL A 165 1.44 12.15 17.48
C VAL A 165 0.96 12.55 16.08
N PRO A 166 0.95 13.84 15.74
CA PRO A 166 0.75 14.27 14.35
C PRO A 166 1.80 13.65 13.45
N ILE A 167 1.36 13.24 12.26
CA ILE A 167 2.21 12.78 11.18
C ILE A 167 1.78 13.49 9.90
N ASP A 168 2.71 13.65 8.97
CA ASP A 168 2.49 14.25 7.66
C ASP A 168 3.00 13.26 6.61
N VAL A 169 2.20 12.22 6.39
CA VAL A 169 2.49 11.11 5.48
C VAL A 169 1.19 10.72 4.80
N ASP A 170 1.24 10.59 3.49
CA ASP A 170 0.12 10.08 2.70
C ASP A 170 0.16 8.54 2.68
N VAL A 171 -0.99 7.90 2.89
CA VAL A 171 -1.16 6.45 2.92
C VAL A 171 -2.20 5.99 1.90
N VAL A 172 -2.13 4.74 1.47
CA VAL A 172 -3.13 4.17 0.57
C VAL A 172 -4.33 3.63 1.36
N GLY A 173 -5.50 4.25 1.17
CA GLY A 173 -6.80 3.75 1.57
C GLY A 173 -7.55 3.07 0.41
N VAL A 174 -8.77 2.59 0.67
CA VAL A 174 -9.61 1.94 -0.35
C VAL A 174 -9.96 2.92 -1.49
N GLY A 175 -10.14 4.21 -1.18
CA GLY A 175 -10.47 5.26 -2.14
C GLY A 175 -9.27 5.86 -2.88
N GLY A 176 -8.04 5.40 -2.60
CA GLY A 176 -6.81 5.96 -3.13
C GLY A 176 -5.91 6.52 -2.03
N VAL A 177 -5.06 7.49 -2.39
CA VAL A 177 -4.09 8.08 -1.46
C VAL A 177 -4.80 9.13 -0.58
N GLU A 178 -4.59 9.03 0.74
CA GLU A 178 -5.19 9.91 1.74
C GLU A 178 -4.15 10.34 2.80
N PRO A 179 -4.20 11.58 3.29
CA PRO A 179 -3.28 12.05 4.32
C PRO A 179 -3.56 11.41 5.68
N ALA A 180 -2.55 10.80 6.29
CA ALA A 180 -2.63 10.33 7.67
C ALA A 180 -2.44 11.52 8.64
N THR A 181 -3.40 11.74 9.54
CA THR A 181 -3.34 12.90 10.46
C THR A 181 -2.63 12.61 11.78
N LEU A 182 -2.67 11.36 12.24
CA LEU A 182 -2.17 10.94 13.53
C LEU A 182 -1.57 9.53 13.41
N LEU A 183 -0.45 9.33 14.09
CA LEU A 183 0.11 8.02 14.38
C LEU A 183 -0.14 7.69 15.85
N TYR A 184 -0.61 6.48 16.12
CA TYR A 184 -0.89 6.01 17.47
C TYR A 184 -0.02 4.79 17.82
N ASP A 185 0.72 4.88 18.92
CA ASP A 185 1.52 3.79 19.46
C ASP A 185 0.73 3.04 20.54
N GLY A 186 0.20 1.87 20.19
CA GLY A 186 -0.56 1.02 21.12
C GLY A 186 0.31 0.28 22.15
N GLY A 187 1.63 0.23 21.96
CA GLY A 187 2.54 -0.66 22.68
C GLY A 187 2.23 -2.14 22.48
N GLU A 188 2.52 -2.95 23.50
CA GLU A 188 2.28 -4.39 23.46
C GLU A 188 0.83 -4.75 23.82
N SER A 189 0.26 -5.67 23.04
CA SER A 189 -1.09 -6.20 23.21
C SER A 189 -1.16 -7.61 22.61
N ASP A 190 -2.18 -8.38 22.99
CA ASP A 190 -2.47 -9.67 22.36
C ASP A 190 -2.94 -9.44 20.91
N THR A 191 -2.44 -10.24 19.98
CA THR A 191 -2.71 -10.11 18.55
C THR A 191 -3.26 -11.40 17.97
N LEU A 192 -3.87 -11.28 16.80
CA LEU A 192 -4.24 -12.38 15.93
C LEU A 192 -3.47 -12.24 14.63
N ARG A 193 -2.80 -13.30 14.22
CA ARG A 193 -2.23 -13.42 12.89
C ARG A 193 -3.21 -14.14 11.98
N ILE A 194 -3.67 -13.43 10.96
CA ILE A 194 -4.57 -13.94 9.93
C ILE A 194 -3.74 -14.24 8.69
N THR A 195 -3.80 -15.47 8.20
CA THR A 195 -3.04 -15.92 7.02
C THR A 195 -4.01 -16.39 5.95
N THR A 196 -3.86 -15.86 4.74
CA THR A 196 -4.66 -16.24 3.57
C THR A 196 -4.16 -17.52 2.91
N ARG A 197 -4.96 -18.11 2.01
CA ARG A 197 -4.59 -19.30 1.24
C ARG A 197 -3.35 -19.14 0.35
N LEU A 198 -2.99 -17.91 -0.03
CA LEU A 198 -1.76 -17.61 -0.78
C LEU A 198 -0.59 -17.23 0.13
N GLY A 199 -0.77 -17.27 1.45
CA GLY A 199 0.28 -17.04 2.43
C GLY A 199 0.55 -15.57 2.76
N TYR A 200 -0.22 -14.62 2.20
CA TYR A 200 -0.28 -13.25 2.73
C TYR A 200 -0.80 -13.29 4.16
N SER A 201 -0.19 -12.50 5.05
CA SER A 201 -0.59 -12.48 6.44
C SER A 201 -0.51 -11.08 7.03
N ILE A 202 -1.44 -10.76 7.90
CA ILE A 202 -1.41 -9.57 8.75
C ILE A 202 -1.51 -10.03 10.21
N GLU A 203 -0.80 -9.32 11.09
CA GLU A 203 -0.93 -9.49 12.53
C GLU A 203 -1.51 -8.20 13.08
N ALA A 204 -2.65 -8.32 13.75
CA ALA A 204 -3.42 -7.18 14.22
C ALA A 204 -4.13 -7.53 15.52
N THR A 205 -4.59 -6.53 16.25
CA THR A 205 -5.40 -6.76 17.45
C THR A 205 -6.77 -7.35 17.13
N PRO A 206 -7.42 -8.06 18.07
CA PRO A 206 -8.72 -8.69 17.88
C PRO A 206 -9.81 -7.80 17.26
N GLU A 207 -9.85 -6.52 17.66
CA GLU A 207 -10.83 -5.52 17.21
C GLU A 207 -10.47 -4.84 15.87
N HIS A 208 -9.30 -5.12 15.29
CA HIS A 208 -8.86 -4.51 14.04
C HIS A 208 -9.81 -4.90 12.90
N PRO A 209 -10.44 -3.93 12.20
CA PRO A 209 -11.37 -4.23 11.12
C PRO A 209 -10.61 -4.59 9.83
N LEU A 210 -11.05 -5.66 9.17
CA LEU A 210 -10.57 -6.09 7.87
C LEU A 210 -11.75 -6.12 6.89
N LEU A 211 -11.48 -5.71 5.65
CA LEU A 211 -12.49 -5.70 4.59
C LEU A 211 -12.71 -7.12 4.08
N VAL A 212 -13.97 -7.55 4.06
CA VAL A 212 -14.39 -8.90 3.69
C VAL A 212 -15.40 -8.83 2.55
N LEU A 213 -15.28 -9.73 1.57
CA LEU A 213 -16.33 -9.97 0.59
C LEU A 213 -17.29 -11.03 1.12
N GLU A 214 -18.49 -10.58 1.46
CA GLU A 214 -19.53 -11.43 2.02
C GLU A 214 -20.13 -12.35 0.94
N ALA A 215 -20.79 -13.43 1.37
CA ALA A 215 -21.41 -14.40 0.46
C ALA A 215 -22.49 -13.80 -0.45
N GLY A 216 -23.04 -12.63 -0.09
CA GLY A 216 -23.95 -11.83 -0.93
C GLY A 216 -23.26 -11.01 -2.03
N GLY A 217 -21.93 -11.05 -2.12
CA GLY A 217 -21.11 -10.27 -3.05
C GLY A 217 -20.94 -8.79 -2.66
N GLN A 218 -21.28 -8.44 -1.42
CA GLN A 218 -21.11 -7.09 -0.86
C GLN A 218 -19.85 -7.04 0.01
N LEU A 219 -19.26 -5.85 0.10
CA LEU A 219 -18.10 -5.61 0.95
C LEU A 219 -18.55 -5.14 2.33
N GLY A 220 -17.96 -5.74 3.37
CA GLY A 220 -18.24 -5.42 4.76
C GLY A 220 -16.97 -5.40 5.60
N TRP A 221 -16.94 -4.56 6.63
CA TRP A 221 -15.84 -4.52 7.59
C TRP A 221 -16.12 -5.47 8.75
N HIS A 222 -15.25 -6.46 8.95
CA HIS A 222 -15.36 -7.46 10.01
C HIS A 222 -14.15 -7.35 10.93
N ARG A 223 -14.35 -7.55 12.24
CA ARG A 223 -13.23 -7.58 13.20
C ARG A 223 -12.33 -8.80 12.97
N ALA A 224 -11.04 -8.68 13.23
CA ALA A 224 -10.09 -9.78 13.15
C ALA A 224 -10.51 -11.02 13.95
N ASP A 225 -11.08 -10.84 15.14
CA ASP A 225 -11.59 -11.93 15.99
C ASP A 225 -12.95 -12.50 15.56
N ALA A 226 -13.68 -11.81 14.69
CA ALA A 226 -14.91 -12.31 14.09
C ALA A 226 -14.64 -13.21 12.88
N LEU A 227 -13.46 -13.10 12.27
CA LEU A 227 -13.09 -13.91 11.09
C LEU A 227 -12.95 -15.39 11.42
N ARG A 228 -13.24 -16.22 10.43
CA ARG A 228 -13.12 -17.66 10.44
C ARG A 228 -12.36 -18.14 9.19
N PRO A 229 -11.71 -19.31 9.24
CA PRO A 229 -11.18 -19.94 8.03
C PRO A 229 -12.27 -20.06 6.96
N SER A 230 -11.92 -19.80 5.70
CA SER A 230 -12.80 -19.67 4.52
C SER A 230 -13.48 -18.32 4.31
N ASP A 231 -13.45 -17.40 5.28
CA ASP A 231 -13.88 -16.01 5.03
C ASP A 231 -12.98 -15.38 3.96
N VAL A 232 -13.53 -14.51 3.13
CA VAL A 232 -12.80 -13.93 1.99
C VAL A 232 -12.40 -12.50 2.31
N VAL A 233 -11.15 -12.28 2.67
CA VAL A 233 -10.59 -10.94 2.91
C VAL A 233 -10.18 -10.27 1.60
N ALA A 234 -10.33 -8.95 1.55
CA ALA A 234 -9.95 -8.12 0.43
C ALA A 234 -8.56 -7.51 0.65
N LEU A 235 -7.72 -7.60 -0.37
CA LEU A 235 -6.38 -7.05 -0.39
C LEU A 235 -6.22 -6.08 -1.56
N GLN A 236 -5.47 -5.04 -1.35
CA GLN A 236 -5.02 -4.15 -2.41
C GLN A 236 -3.83 -4.76 -3.16
N ARG A 237 -3.80 -4.63 -4.49
CA ARG A 237 -2.62 -4.94 -5.34
C ARG A 237 -2.45 -3.90 -6.44
N GLY A 238 -1.22 -3.71 -6.92
CA GLY A 238 -0.94 -2.84 -8.06
C GLY A 238 -1.08 -1.34 -7.78
N GLN A 239 -0.96 -0.91 -6.52
CA GLN A 239 -1.01 0.49 -6.11
C GLN A 239 0.12 1.29 -6.75
N CYS A 240 1.24 0.62 -7.06
CA CYS A 240 2.45 1.21 -7.63
C CYS A 240 2.91 2.46 -6.86
N LEU A 241 2.69 2.48 -5.54
CA LEU A 241 3.13 3.57 -4.69
C LEU A 241 4.55 3.25 -4.21
N PHE A 242 5.53 3.93 -4.82
CA PHE A 242 6.94 3.81 -4.51
C PHE A 242 7.46 5.13 -3.96
N GLY A 243 8.53 5.06 -3.17
CA GLY A 243 9.17 6.26 -2.66
C GLY A 243 9.96 6.98 -3.75
N ASN A 244 10.50 8.14 -3.41
CA ASN A 244 11.33 8.94 -4.30
C ASN A 244 12.79 9.02 -3.82
N ARG A 245 13.14 8.28 -2.76
CA ARG A 245 14.42 8.44 -2.08
C ARG A 245 15.54 7.73 -2.83
N VAL A 246 16.42 8.53 -3.43
CA VAL A 246 17.68 8.05 -4.03
C VAL A 246 18.91 8.52 -3.27
N GLY A 247 18.79 9.63 -2.53
CA GLY A 247 19.90 10.20 -1.76
C GLY A 247 20.25 9.34 -0.54
N LEU A 248 21.50 8.89 -0.48
CA LEU A 248 22.01 8.08 0.63
C LEU A 248 22.46 8.94 1.82
N GLY A 249 22.77 10.22 1.59
CA GLY A 249 23.04 11.21 2.64
C GLY A 249 24.10 10.76 3.63
N TRP A 250 25.19 10.18 3.12
CA TRP A 250 26.18 9.48 3.93
C TRP A 250 27.60 9.93 3.59
N THR A 251 28.50 9.73 4.56
CA THR A 251 29.94 9.88 4.38
C THR A 251 30.62 8.71 5.07
N THR A 252 31.75 8.26 4.51
CA THR A 252 32.53 7.19 5.13
C THR A 252 33.09 7.68 6.46
N ARG A 253 32.81 6.96 7.56
CA ARG A 253 33.47 7.22 8.83
C ARG A 253 34.79 6.46 8.86
N ILE A 254 35.89 7.18 8.84
CA ILE A 254 37.25 6.64 8.94
C ILE A 254 37.75 6.91 10.36
N SER A 255 38.20 5.86 11.04
CA SER A 255 38.82 6.01 12.36
C SER A 255 40.09 6.87 12.24
N PRO A 256 40.41 7.74 13.21
CA PRO A 256 41.68 8.48 13.23
C PRO A 256 42.92 7.58 13.12
N HIS A 257 42.79 6.30 13.49
CA HIS A 257 43.86 5.30 13.43
C HIS A 257 43.88 4.50 12.12
N ASP A 258 42.87 4.65 11.27
CA ASP A 258 42.78 3.95 9.98
C ASP A 258 43.43 4.80 8.88
N ARG A 259 44.59 4.33 8.40
CA ARG A 259 45.40 5.01 7.39
C ARG A 259 45.27 4.40 5.99
N CYS A 260 44.50 3.32 5.85
CA CYS A 260 44.54 2.47 4.66
C CYS A 260 43.17 2.33 3.97
N SER A 261 42.07 2.57 4.69
CA SER A 261 40.73 2.50 4.10
C SER A 261 40.51 3.61 3.06
N LYS A 262 40.06 3.21 1.87
CA LYS A 262 39.62 4.15 0.84
C LYS A 262 38.20 4.64 1.17
N PRO A 263 37.93 5.95 1.16
CA PRO A 263 36.55 6.45 1.26
C PRO A 263 35.75 6.00 0.03
N ILE A 264 34.46 5.70 0.24
CA ILE A 264 33.53 5.45 -0.86
C ILE A 264 32.70 6.72 -1.06
N ASN A 265 32.74 7.24 -2.27
CA ASN A 265 31.94 8.38 -2.69
C ASN A 265 30.81 7.87 -3.58
N LEU A 266 29.66 7.61 -2.97
CA LEU A 266 28.46 7.18 -3.67
C LEU A 266 27.26 7.90 -3.05
N GLU A 267 26.78 8.93 -3.73
CA GLU A 267 25.77 9.85 -3.18
C GLU A 267 24.34 9.33 -3.38
N THR A 268 24.14 8.58 -4.46
CA THR A 268 22.82 8.12 -4.91
C THR A 268 22.76 6.60 -5.05
N LEU A 269 21.64 6.04 -4.64
CA LEU A 269 21.25 4.67 -4.96
C LEU A 269 20.77 4.62 -6.41
N ASP A 270 21.51 3.91 -7.27
CA ASP A 270 21.14 3.66 -8.67
C ASP A 270 20.71 2.20 -8.88
N GLU A 271 20.15 1.93 -10.06
CA GLU A 271 19.66 0.59 -10.42
C GLU A 271 20.77 -0.48 -10.38
N ASP A 272 22.01 -0.14 -10.76
CA ASP A 272 23.10 -1.10 -10.78
C ASP A 272 23.58 -1.46 -9.36
N LEU A 273 23.67 -0.48 -8.45
CA LEU A 273 23.90 -0.77 -7.05
C LEU A 273 22.77 -1.60 -6.48
N ALA A 274 21.51 -1.26 -6.77
CA ALA A 274 20.35 -1.98 -6.29
C ALA A 274 20.34 -3.44 -6.76
N TYR A 275 20.66 -3.69 -8.04
CA TYR A 275 20.81 -5.04 -8.58
C TYR A 275 21.87 -5.85 -7.82
N VAL A 276 23.06 -5.28 -7.62
CA VAL A 276 24.13 -5.98 -6.90
C VAL A 276 23.79 -6.17 -5.41
N VAL A 277 23.08 -5.22 -4.79
CA VAL A 277 22.52 -5.40 -3.45
C VAL A 277 21.54 -6.56 -3.43
N GLY A 278 20.70 -6.73 -4.45
CA GLY A 278 19.83 -7.89 -4.63
C GLY A 278 20.62 -9.21 -4.68
N LEU A 279 21.71 -9.24 -5.46
CA LEU A 279 22.63 -10.39 -5.52
C LEU A 279 23.26 -10.70 -4.15
N ILE A 280 23.70 -9.66 -3.40
CA ILE A 280 24.28 -9.83 -2.06
C ILE A 280 23.22 -10.35 -1.08
N VAL A 281 21.97 -9.87 -1.16
CA VAL A 281 20.89 -10.38 -0.31
C VAL A 281 20.59 -11.84 -0.66
N GLY A 282 20.64 -12.26 -1.92
CA GLY A 282 20.46 -13.67 -2.27
C GLY A 282 21.65 -14.56 -1.89
N ASP A 283 22.76 -14.40 -2.62
CA ASP A 283 23.94 -15.28 -2.59
C ASP A 283 25.11 -14.74 -1.75
N GLY A 284 24.95 -13.60 -1.09
CA GLY A 284 26.02 -12.95 -0.33
C GLY A 284 25.78 -12.81 1.17
N CYS A 285 26.76 -12.18 1.83
CA CYS A 285 26.67 -11.76 3.22
C CYS A 285 27.65 -10.62 3.58
N LEU A 286 27.31 -9.90 4.64
CA LEU A 286 28.21 -9.01 5.36
C LEU A 286 28.83 -9.78 6.55
N THR A 287 30.17 -9.80 6.62
CA THR A 287 30.89 -10.47 7.70
C THR A 287 31.37 -9.49 8.77
N GLN A 288 31.56 -9.96 10.00
CA GLN A 288 32.07 -9.16 11.12
C GLN A 288 33.48 -8.55 10.92
N ARG A 289 34.17 -8.87 9.82
CA ARG A 289 35.52 -8.35 9.49
C ARG A 289 35.50 -7.30 8.39
N ASN A 290 34.39 -6.55 8.24
CA ASN A 290 34.20 -5.56 7.17
C ASN A 290 34.41 -6.12 5.76
N ARG A 291 34.02 -7.40 5.56
CA ARG A 291 34.07 -8.04 4.24
C ARG A 291 32.67 -8.27 3.72
N ILE A 292 32.48 -7.91 2.46
CA ILE A 292 31.31 -8.21 1.65
C ILE A 292 31.68 -9.46 0.85
N VAL A 293 30.91 -10.54 1.03
CA VAL A 293 31.16 -11.81 0.35
C VAL A 293 29.98 -12.10 -0.57
N LEU A 294 30.25 -12.52 -1.79
CA LEU A 294 29.28 -13.08 -2.73
C LEU A 294 29.71 -14.50 -3.07
N SER A 295 28.84 -15.48 -2.80
CA SER A 295 29.11 -16.91 -3.06
C SER A 295 28.38 -17.35 -4.33
N SER A 296 29.06 -17.31 -5.48
CA SER A 296 28.44 -17.71 -6.75
C SER A 296 29.42 -18.38 -7.70
N ALA A 297 28.93 -19.43 -8.37
CA ALA A 297 29.61 -20.10 -9.47
C ALA A 297 29.24 -19.51 -10.85
N ASP A 298 28.29 -18.59 -10.90
CA ASP A 298 27.79 -18.01 -12.16
C ASP A 298 28.70 -16.86 -12.62
N PRO A 299 29.34 -16.95 -13.80
CA PRO A 299 30.29 -15.94 -14.27
C PRO A 299 29.63 -14.59 -14.54
N GLU A 300 28.36 -14.55 -14.97
CA GLU A 300 27.65 -13.29 -15.22
C GLU A 300 27.40 -12.55 -13.90
N VAL A 301 26.94 -13.27 -12.85
CA VAL A 301 26.75 -12.73 -11.50
C VAL A 301 28.06 -12.18 -10.93
N VAL A 302 29.13 -12.96 -11.06
CA VAL A 302 30.47 -12.58 -10.57
C VAL A 302 31.00 -11.36 -11.34
N SER A 303 30.73 -11.25 -12.65
CA SER A 303 31.10 -10.06 -13.45
C SER A 303 30.44 -8.80 -12.89
N ARG A 304 29.14 -8.84 -12.62
CA ARG A 304 28.40 -7.67 -12.08
C ARG A 304 28.93 -7.23 -10.72
N PHE A 305 29.27 -8.17 -9.85
CA PHE A 305 29.89 -7.86 -8.57
C PHE A 305 31.27 -7.19 -8.72
N ARG A 306 32.08 -7.65 -9.69
CA ARG A 306 33.39 -7.05 -10.01
C ARG A 306 33.25 -5.67 -10.65
N GLU A 307 32.27 -5.47 -11.53
CA GLU A 307 31.98 -4.18 -12.16
C GLU A 307 31.61 -3.13 -11.10
N LEU A 308 30.78 -3.49 -10.11
CA LEU A 308 30.52 -2.61 -8.97
C LEU A 308 31.79 -2.28 -8.19
N ALA A 309 32.61 -3.29 -7.86
CA ALA A 309 33.85 -3.05 -7.13
C ALA A 309 34.77 -2.10 -7.89
N ALA A 310 34.95 -2.33 -9.21
CA ALA A 310 35.77 -1.49 -10.06
C ALA A 310 35.25 -0.05 -10.15
N ARG A 311 33.92 0.14 -10.28
CA ARG A 311 33.26 1.45 -10.25
C ARG A 311 33.58 2.23 -8.97
N LEU A 312 33.74 1.53 -7.85
CA LEU A 312 34.06 2.10 -6.55
C LEU A 312 35.58 2.16 -6.25
N GLY A 313 36.45 1.81 -7.21
CA GLY A 313 37.90 1.78 -7.01
C GLY A 313 38.37 0.67 -6.03
N LEU A 314 37.58 -0.38 -5.89
CA LEU A 314 37.79 -1.54 -5.03
C LEU A 314 38.19 -2.77 -5.85
N HIS A 315 38.76 -3.76 -5.16
CA HIS A 315 39.18 -5.02 -5.76
C HIS A 315 38.40 -6.19 -5.16
N VAL A 316 38.07 -7.15 -6.03
CA VAL A 316 37.49 -8.44 -5.65
C VAL A 316 38.60 -9.48 -5.64
N PHE A 317 38.69 -10.25 -4.56
CA PHE A 317 39.64 -11.37 -4.45
C PHE A 317 38.91 -12.66 -4.06
N PRO A 318 39.42 -13.83 -4.48
CA PRO A 318 38.81 -15.10 -4.11
C PRO A 318 39.06 -15.41 -2.63
N ASN A 319 38.13 -16.12 -2.00
CA ASN A 319 38.35 -16.68 -0.68
C ASN A 319 39.19 -17.97 -0.79
N GLY A 320 40.38 -18.02 -0.19
CA GLY A 320 41.30 -19.15 -0.35
C GLY A 320 40.76 -20.51 0.11
N SER A 321 39.75 -20.54 0.98
CA SER A 321 39.12 -21.79 1.47
C SER A 321 37.82 -22.16 0.75
N ARG A 322 37.26 -21.27 -0.07
CA ARG A 322 35.95 -21.45 -0.72
C ARG A 322 36.01 -20.91 -2.15
N PRO A 323 36.10 -21.78 -3.17
CA PRO A 323 36.44 -21.36 -4.54
C PRO A 323 35.37 -20.49 -5.23
N TYR A 324 34.15 -20.49 -4.72
CA TYR A 324 33.03 -19.70 -5.25
C TYR A 324 32.76 -18.41 -4.47
N ASP A 325 33.52 -18.15 -3.40
CA ASP A 325 33.37 -16.93 -2.61
C ASP A 325 34.26 -15.82 -3.18
N HIS A 326 33.62 -14.72 -3.59
CA HIS A 326 34.26 -13.51 -4.08
C HIS A 326 34.13 -12.42 -3.02
N VAL A 327 35.25 -11.80 -2.65
CA VAL A 327 35.34 -10.96 -1.46
C VAL A 327 35.76 -9.55 -1.82
N ILE A 328 35.04 -8.56 -1.28
CA ILE A 328 35.46 -7.16 -1.21
C ILE A 328 35.77 -6.83 0.25
N ALA A 329 36.98 -6.35 0.52
CA ALA A 329 37.37 -5.82 1.83
C ALA A 329 37.35 -4.29 1.77
N SER A 330 36.29 -3.69 2.30
CA SER A 330 36.12 -2.23 2.33
C SER A 330 35.23 -1.83 3.51
N SER A 331 35.82 -1.11 4.46
CA SER A 331 35.10 -0.55 5.61
C SER A 331 34.03 0.46 5.18
N GLY A 332 34.33 1.29 4.16
CA GLY A 332 33.38 2.28 3.65
C GLY A 332 32.18 1.65 2.96
N LEU A 333 32.40 0.66 2.07
CA LEU A 333 31.29 -0.03 1.41
C LEU A 333 30.46 -0.84 2.42
N TYR A 334 31.12 -1.47 3.40
CA TYR A 334 30.44 -2.19 4.46
C TYR A 334 29.51 -1.27 5.27
N GLN A 335 30.02 -0.12 5.73
CA GLN A 335 29.24 0.89 6.45
C GLN A 335 28.06 1.40 5.63
N LEU A 336 28.27 1.64 4.32
CA LEU A 336 27.19 2.06 3.44
C LEU A 336 26.08 1.00 3.35
N LEU A 337 26.43 -0.25 3.08
CA LEU A 337 25.47 -1.34 2.94
C LEU A 337 24.71 -1.59 4.26
N GLU A 338 25.40 -1.54 5.39
CA GLU A 338 24.78 -1.61 6.71
C GLU A 338 23.81 -0.45 6.93
N ARG A 339 24.22 0.79 6.59
CA ARG A 339 23.37 1.98 6.65
C ARG A 339 22.18 1.92 5.71
N MET A 340 22.29 1.26 4.56
CA MET A 340 21.15 1.00 3.66
C MET A 340 20.15 0.00 4.25
N GLY A 341 20.55 -0.76 5.27
CA GLY A 341 19.74 -1.75 5.97
C GLY A 341 20.03 -3.20 5.58
N LEU A 342 21.17 -3.52 4.97
CA LEU A 342 21.56 -4.93 4.77
C LEU A 342 21.84 -5.60 6.12
N SER A 343 21.26 -6.78 6.32
CA SER A 343 21.45 -7.56 7.55
C SER A 343 22.90 -8.03 7.70
N VAL A 344 23.51 -7.73 8.85
CA VAL A 344 24.71 -8.40 9.32
C VAL A 344 24.28 -9.68 10.03
N GLY A 345 24.58 -10.85 9.47
CA GLY A 345 24.20 -12.11 10.10
C GLY A 345 24.03 -13.29 9.14
N THR A 346 23.06 -14.15 9.47
CA THR A 346 22.84 -15.42 8.77
C THR A 346 21.75 -15.28 7.71
N ALA A 347 21.58 -16.30 6.87
CA ALA A 347 20.51 -16.33 5.88
C ALA A 347 19.10 -16.14 6.48
N ARG A 348 18.89 -16.50 7.75
CA ARG A 348 17.61 -16.35 8.46
C ARG A 348 17.26 -14.91 8.84
N THR A 349 18.27 -14.04 8.97
CA THR A 349 18.08 -12.63 9.36
C THR A 349 18.00 -11.69 8.18
N LYS A 350 18.15 -12.20 6.95
CA LYS A 350 18.05 -11.42 5.70
C LYS A 350 16.66 -10.78 5.59
N ARG A 351 16.64 -9.56 5.05
CA ARG A 351 15.46 -8.72 4.80
C ARG A 351 15.75 -7.81 3.61
N ILE A 352 14.73 -7.16 3.07
CA ILE A 352 14.90 -6.08 2.09
C ILE A 352 15.47 -4.86 2.83
N PRO A 353 16.57 -4.25 2.35
CA PRO A 353 17.12 -3.05 2.95
C PRO A 353 16.10 -1.89 2.92
N HIS A 354 16.01 -1.09 3.98
CA HIS A 354 15.04 0.02 4.04
C HIS A 354 15.27 1.07 2.95
N ALA A 355 16.53 1.25 2.52
CA ALA A 355 16.86 2.12 1.40
C ALA A 355 16.25 1.64 0.08
N ILE A 356 16.01 0.33 -0.09
CA ILE A 356 15.29 -0.21 -1.24
C ILE A 356 13.78 0.00 -1.07
N LEU A 357 13.22 -0.28 0.12
CA LEU A 357 11.78 -0.14 0.35
C LEU A 357 11.24 1.29 0.15
N THR A 358 12.10 2.30 0.32
CA THR A 358 11.81 3.73 0.14
C THR A 358 12.29 4.30 -1.20
N ALA A 359 12.81 3.46 -2.09
CA ALA A 359 13.34 3.87 -3.39
C ALA A 359 12.24 3.97 -4.48
N PRO A 360 12.53 4.70 -5.57
CA PRO A 360 11.73 4.67 -6.80
C PRO A 360 11.55 3.27 -7.40
N GLU A 361 10.44 3.09 -8.11
CA GLU A 361 10.07 1.84 -8.79
C GLU A 361 11.23 1.17 -9.54
N PRO A 362 12.00 1.85 -10.41
CA PRO A 362 13.05 1.19 -11.20
C PRO A 362 14.17 0.59 -10.32
N ILE A 363 14.47 1.25 -9.20
CA ILE A 363 15.50 0.79 -8.25
C ILE A 363 14.99 -0.44 -7.49
N VAL A 364 13.73 -0.43 -7.06
CA VAL A 364 13.10 -1.59 -6.41
C VAL A 364 13.04 -2.78 -7.37
N ALA A 365 12.61 -2.54 -8.62
CA ALA A 365 12.58 -3.55 -9.66
C ALA A 365 13.98 -4.13 -9.92
N SER A 366 14.99 -3.27 -10.02
CA SER A 366 16.38 -3.71 -10.22
C SER A 366 16.92 -4.55 -9.05
N PHE A 367 16.60 -4.17 -7.81
CA PHE A 367 16.91 -5.00 -6.64
C PHE A 367 16.25 -6.37 -6.70
N LEU A 368 14.95 -6.44 -7.03
CA LEU A 368 14.23 -7.71 -7.16
C LEU A 368 14.84 -8.56 -8.28
N ALA A 369 15.18 -7.98 -9.42
CA ALA A 369 15.86 -8.69 -10.51
C ALA A 369 17.18 -9.33 -10.03
N GLY A 370 17.98 -8.61 -9.24
CA GLY A 370 19.22 -9.14 -8.65
C GLY A 370 18.95 -10.28 -7.66
N LEU A 371 17.96 -10.10 -6.78
CA LEU A 371 17.57 -11.12 -5.80
C LEU A 371 17.07 -12.41 -6.49
N PHE A 372 16.26 -12.27 -7.53
CA PHE A 372 15.75 -13.39 -8.33
C PHE A 372 16.82 -14.00 -9.26
N ASP A 373 17.83 -13.25 -9.67
CA ASP A 373 18.99 -13.79 -10.39
C ASP A 373 19.92 -14.63 -9.49
N ALA A 374 19.98 -14.33 -8.19
CA ALA A 374 20.61 -15.20 -7.19
C ALA A 374 19.73 -16.43 -6.87
N ASP A 375 18.66 -16.24 -6.11
CA ASP A 375 17.87 -17.31 -5.49
C ASP A 375 16.62 -17.74 -6.29
N GLY A 376 16.31 -17.03 -7.38
CA GLY A 376 15.16 -17.33 -8.22
C GLY A 376 15.40 -18.48 -9.19
N THR A 377 14.34 -19.18 -9.59
CA THR A 377 14.37 -20.24 -10.60
C THR A 377 13.20 -20.08 -11.57
N VAL A 378 13.46 -20.31 -12.85
CA VAL A 378 12.43 -20.39 -13.90
C VAL A 378 12.32 -21.84 -14.36
N GLU A 379 11.14 -22.44 -14.20
CA GLU A 379 10.85 -23.79 -14.67
C GLU A 379 10.72 -23.80 -16.20
N GLY A 380 11.51 -24.65 -16.88
CA GLY A 380 11.53 -24.68 -18.35
C GLY A 380 10.28 -25.29 -19.00
N ARG A 381 9.38 -25.92 -18.22
CA ARG A 381 8.19 -26.62 -18.74
C ARG A 381 7.01 -25.69 -18.98
N ASP A 382 6.80 -24.74 -18.07
CA ASP A 382 5.62 -23.90 -17.98
C ASP A 382 5.94 -22.43 -17.64
N GLY A 383 7.21 -22.10 -17.44
CA GLY A 383 7.65 -20.74 -17.14
C GLY A 383 7.37 -20.29 -15.72
N VAL A 384 7.03 -21.20 -14.80
CA VAL A 384 6.79 -20.86 -13.39
C VAL A 384 8.05 -20.28 -12.77
N ILE A 385 7.89 -19.13 -12.12
CA ILE A 385 8.98 -18.45 -11.41
C ILE A 385 8.86 -18.79 -9.93
N THR A 386 9.96 -19.21 -9.33
CA THR A 386 10.04 -19.45 -7.89
C THR A 386 11.20 -18.69 -7.27
N PHE A 387 11.03 -18.24 -6.03
CA PHE A 387 12.09 -17.70 -5.18
C PHE A 387 12.05 -18.46 -3.86
N SER A 388 13.19 -18.89 -3.33
CA SER A 388 13.24 -19.66 -2.08
C SER A 388 14.23 -19.04 -1.10
N THR A 389 13.85 -18.93 0.17
CA THR A 389 14.72 -18.39 1.22
C THR A 389 14.38 -19.02 2.58
N VAL A 390 15.34 -19.05 3.49
CA VAL A 390 15.11 -19.48 4.89
C VAL A 390 14.64 -18.35 5.79
N SER A 391 14.68 -17.10 5.32
CA SER A 391 14.16 -15.95 6.05
C SER A 391 12.67 -15.77 5.75
N LEU A 392 11.84 -16.03 6.76
CA LEU A 392 10.40 -15.76 6.69
C LEU A 392 10.12 -14.28 6.45
N ARG A 393 10.91 -13.40 7.07
CA ARG A 393 10.80 -11.95 6.90
C ARG A 393 11.06 -11.54 5.45
N LEU A 394 12.17 -11.99 4.86
CA LEU A 394 12.48 -11.68 3.46
C LEU A 394 11.39 -12.22 2.52
N ALA A 395 10.89 -13.44 2.75
CA ALA A 395 9.82 -14.00 1.93
C ALA A 395 8.53 -13.17 1.99
N ARG A 396 8.14 -12.69 3.18
CA ARG A 396 6.97 -11.82 3.38
C ARG A 396 7.17 -10.45 2.72
N GLU A 397 8.32 -9.81 2.97
CA GLU A 397 8.63 -8.49 2.38
C GLU A 397 8.66 -8.57 0.84
N VAL A 398 9.31 -9.57 0.26
CA VAL A 398 9.31 -9.77 -1.21
C VAL A 398 7.90 -10.03 -1.73
N GLN A 399 7.08 -10.83 -1.03
CA GLN A 399 5.70 -11.07 -1.41
C GLN A 399 4.84 -9.78 -1.39
N THR A 400 5.03 -8.91 -0.39
CA THR A 400 4.35 -7.61 -0.30
C THR A 400 4.84 -6.64 -1.36
N VAL A 401 6.14 -6.56 -1.62
CA VAL A 401 6.68 -5.70 -2.68
C VAL A 401 6.16 -6.13 -4.04
N LEU A 402 6.14 -7.43 -4.35
CA LEU A 402 5.53 -7.95 -5.57
C LEU A 402 4.04 -7.58 -5.69
N LEU A 403 3.29 -7.61 -4.58
CA LEU A 403 1.89 -7.20 -4.56
C LEU A 403 1.70 -5.72 -4.94
N ASN A 404 2.62 -4.83 -4.54
CA ASN A 404 2.59 -3.42 -4.94
C ASN A 404 2.84 -3.22 -6.44
N PHE A 405 3.68 -4.06 -7.06
CA PHE A 405 3.81 -4.17 -8.52
C PHE A 405 2.58 -4.81 -9.21
N GLY A 406 1.58 -5.27 -8.43
CA GLY A 406 0.42 -5.98 -8.95
C GLY A 406 0.69 -7.45 -9.30
N ILE A 407 1.81 -8.01 -8.85
CA ILE A 407 2.21 -9.40 -9.08
C ILE A 407 1.78 -10.24 -7.87
N VAL A 408 0.79 -11.11 -8.08
CA VAL A 408 0.30 -12.00 -7.02
C VAL A 408 1.18 -13.24 -6.91
N ALA A 409 1.87 -13.39 -5.79
CA ALA A 409 2.75 -14.52 -5.51
C ALA A 409 2.18 -15.41 -4.40
N ALA A 410 2.23 -16.73 -4.58
CA ALA A 410 1.84 -17.69 -3.56
C ALA A 410 3.06 -18.07 -2.70
N ARG A 411 2.96 -17.91 -1.37
CA ARG A 411 3.97 -18.35 -0.41
C ARG A 411 3.61 -19.71 0.17
N GLY A 412 4.58 -20.62 0.23
CA GLY A 412 4.45 -21.91 0.87
C GLY A 412 5.79 -22.47 1.36
N ILE A 413 5.76 -23.61 2.04
CA ILE A 413 6.96 -24.23 2.60
C ILE A 413 7.54 -25.24 1.61
N LYS A 414 8.79 -25.04 1.20
CA LYS A 414 9.60 -26.04 0.50
C LYS A 414 10.31 -26.92 1.52
N ARG A 415 10.01 -28.23 1.47
CA ARG A 415 10.67 -29.26 2.28
C ARG A 415 11.85 -29.82 1.49
N GLY A 416 13.02 -29.85 2.11
CA GLY A 416 14.25 -30.37 1.51
C GLY A 416 15.10 -31.14 2.51
N ARG A 417 16.28 -31.55 2.04
CA ARG A 417 17.35 -32.08 2.89
C ARG A 417 18.63 -31.31 2.63
N ASP A 418 19.31 -30.92 3.69
CA ASP A 418 20.64 -30.34 3.64
C ASP A 418 21.57 -31.21 4.48
N GLN A 419 22.65 -31.72 3.86
CA GLN A 419 23.59 -32.66 4.47
C GLN A 419 22.91 -33.82 5.24
N GLY A 420 21.84 -34.36 4.66
CA GLY A 420 21.05 -35.47 5.25
C GLY A 420 20.03 -35.05 6.32
N ARG A 421 20.03 -33.80 6.80
CA ARG A 421 19.05 -33.27 7.77
C ARG A 421 17.86 -32.63 7.08
N ARG A 422 16.66 -32.73 7.67
CA ARG A 422 15.46 -32.05 7.15
C ARG A 422 15.68 -30.53 7.21
N HIS A 423 15.41 -29.87 6.09
CA HIS A 423 15.54 -28.43 5.95
C HIS A 423 14.23 -27.86 5.38
N TYR A 424 13.79 -26.72 5.92
CA TYR A 424 12.58 -26.02 5.51
C TYR A 424 12.95 -24.62 5.07
N SER A 425 12.44 -24.21 3.91
CA SER A 425 12.59 -22.85 3.39
C SER A 425 11.23 -22.34 2.92
N GLU A 426 11.01 -21.05 3.05
CA GLU A 426 9.91 -20.38 2.37
C GLU A 426 10.14 -20.40 0.86
N ARG A 427 9.05 -20.54 0.10
CA ARG A 427 9.05 -20.48 -1.35
C ARG A 427 7.92 -19.57 -1.81
N LEU A 428 8.27 -18.56 -2.60
CA LEU A 428 7.32 -17.81 -3.42
C LEU A 428 7.20 -18.48 -4.79
N THR A 429 5.98 -18.55 -5.30
CA THR A 429 5.64 -19.12 -6.61
C THR A 429 4.80 -18.12 -7.37
N ILE A 430 5.23 -17.77 -8.58
CA ILE A 430 4.59 -16.83 -9.50
C ILE A 430 4.26 -17.61 -10.77
N THR A 431 2.99 -17.62 -11.16
CA THR A 431 2.47 -18.52 -12.21
C THR A 431 1.55 -17.79 -13.18
N GLY A 432 1.41 -18.32 -14.40
CA GLY A 432 0.45 -17.79 -15.38
C GLY A 432 0.69 -16.31 -15.69
N ILE A 433 -0.38 -15.51 -15.68
CA ILE A 433 -0.34 -14.07 -16.00
C ILE A 433 0.57 -13.27 -15.06
N GLU A 434 0.73 -13.72 -13.81
CA GLU A 434 1.59 -13.05 -12.84
C GLU A 434 3.08 -13.21 -13.21
N ALA A 435 3.45 -14.33 -13.84
CA ALA A 435 4.82 -14.53 -14.32
C ALA A 435 5.13 -13.66 -15.54
N GLU A 436 4.11 -13.35 -16.36
CA GLU A 436 4.20 -12.38 -17.45
C GLU A 436 4.39 -10.96 -16.92
N ARG A 437 3.60 -10.56 -15.92
CA ARG A 437 3.76 -9.27 -15.22
C ARG A 437 5.14 -9.14 -14.59
N PHE A 438 5.64 -10.19 -13.94
CA PHE A 438 7.00 -10.20 -13.40
C PHE A 438 8.04 -9.95 -14.49
N ASP A 439 7.92 -10.59 -15.66
CA ASP A 439 8.88 -10.36 -16.75
C ASP A 439 8.81 -8.93 -17.28
N ALA A 440 7.62 -8.38 -17.43
CA ALA A 440 7.41 -7.04 -17.96
C ALA A 440 7.96 -5.94 -17.02
N LEU A 441 7.78 -6.11 -15.71
CA LEU A 441 8.08 -5.07 -14.72
C LEU A 441 9.45 -5.23 -14.04
N ILE A 442 9.93 -6.47 -13.86
CA ILE A 442 11.14 -6.78 -13.09
C ILE A 442 12.15 -7.52 -13.98
N GLY A 443 11.73 -8.63 -14.55
CA GLY A 443 12.55 -9.47 -15.42
C GLY A 443 13.74 -10.14 -14.70
N PHE A 444 14.50 -10.89 -15.49
CA PHE A 444 15.81 -11.43 -15.08
C PHE A 444 16.88 -10.75 -15.93
N ARG A 445 18.05 -10.43 -15.35
CA ARG A 445 19.18 -9.95 -16.15
C ARG A 445 19.97 -11.12 -16.75
N LEU A 446 20.01 -12.28 -16.09
CA LEU A 446 20.73 -13.46 -16.58
C LEU A 446 20.08 -14.10 -17.82
N GLN A 447 20.84 -14.22 -18.92
CA GLN A 447 20.35 -14.72 -20.20
C GLN A 447 19.78 -16.16 -20.12
N ARG A 448 20.42 -17.03 -19.34
CA ARG A 448 19.98 -18.41 -19.13
C ARG A 448 18.61 -18.52 -18.44
N LYS A 449 18.23 -17.55 -17.60
CA LYS A 449 16.92 -17.51 -16.95
C LYS A 449 15.88 -16.93 -17.89
N ARG A 450 16.25 -15.88 -18.64
CA ARG A 450 15.40 -15.28 -19.68
C ARG A 450 14.98 -16.28 -20.76
N SER A 451 15.91 -17.12 -21.22
CA SER A 451 15.70 -18.09 -22.31
C SER A 451 14.87 -19.31 -21.94
N ARG A 452 14.71 -19.63 -20.65
CA ARG A 452 13.88 -20.76 -20.18
C ARG A 452 12.38 -20.47 -20.23
N ARG A 453 12.00 -19.28 -20.69
CA ARG A 453 10.61 -18.85 -20.74
C ARG A 453 9.90 -19.46 -21.93
N LYS A 454 9.03 -20.43 -21.63
CA LYS A 454 8.01 -20.95 -22.55
C LYS A 454 6.67 -20.89 -21.84
N LEU A 455 6.03 -19.74 -21.91
CA LEU A 455 4.73 -19.53 -21.31
C LEU A 455 3.70 -20.42 -22.02
N LYS A 456 3.10 -21.34 -21.28
CA LYS A 456 1.87 -22.01 -21.73
C LYS A 456 0.67 -21.16 -21.31
N ARG A 457 -0.43 -21.28 -22.07
CA ARG A 457 -1.70 -20.55 -21.89
C ARG A 457 -2.01 -20.34 -20.40
N ALA A 458 -2.04 -19.08 -19.97
CA ALA A 458 -2.18 -18.71 -18.57
C ALA A 458 -3.49 -19.23 -17.96
N ASN A 459 -3.41 -19.84 -16.77
CA ASN A 459 -4.58 -20.13 -15.95
C ASN A 459 -4.82 -18.94 -15.00
N THR A 460 -5.96 -18.26 -15.13
CA THR A 460 -6.35 -17.10 -14.30
C THR A 460 -7.00 -17.52 -12.98
N ASN A 461 -6.54 -18.61 -12.34
CA ASN A 461 -7.23 -19.19 -11.16
C ASN A 461 -6.80 -18.55 -9.82
N VAL A 462 -5.92 -17.55 -9.85
CA VAL A 462 -5.38 -16.89 -8.66
C VAL A 462 -6.19 -15.63 -8.36
N ASP A 463 -6.27 -14.71 -9.31
CA ASP A 463 -6.95 -13.42 -9.21
C ASP A 463 -8.39 -13.50 -9.78
N VAL A 464 -9.28 -14.10 -8.98
CA VAL A 464 -10.71 -14.30 -9.30
C VAL A 464 -11.60 -13.71 -8.23
N VAL A 465 -12.80 -13.30 -8.62
CA VAL A 465 -13.78 -12.71 -7.69
C VAL A 465 -14.82 -13.75 -7.26
N PRO A 466 -14.91 -14.12 -5.97
CA PRO A 466 -15.94 -15.04 -5.48
C PRO A 466 -17.30 -14.34 -5.28
N PHE A 467 -18.33 -15.12 -4.99
CA PHE A 467 -19.67 -14.65 -4.55
C PHE A 467 -20.46 -13.73 -5.49
N LEU A 468 -20.08 -13.60 -6.77
CA LEU A 468 -20.81 -12.76 -7.73
C LEU A 468 -22.04 -13.42 -8.36
N SER A 469 -22.33 -14.69 -8.08
CA SER A 469 -23.36 -15.45 -8.81
C SER A 469 -24.77 -14.84 -8.70
N GLY A 470 -25.11 -14.27 -7.53
CA GLY A 470 -26.37 -13.57 -7.30
C GLY A 470 -26.49 -12.30 -8.13
N GLN A 471 -25.45 -11.46 -8.14
CA GLN A 471 -25.42 -10.19 -8.87
C GLN A 471 -25.43 -10.42 -10.39
N VAL A 472 -24.64 -11.39 -10.88
CA VAL A 472 -24.65 -11.78 -12.30
C VAL A 472 -26.04 -12.27 -12.70
N ARG A 473 -26.70 -13.08 -11.87
CA ARG A 473 -28.06 -13.56 -12.17
C ARG A 473 -29.08 -12.42 -12.22
N LEU A 474 -28.98 -11.44 -11.32
CA LEU A 474 -29.86 -10.27 -11.31
C LEU A 474 -29.66 -9.42 -12.57
N ALA A 475 -28.41 -9.16 -12.96
CA ALA A 475 -28.09 -8.41 -14.16
C ALA A 475 -28.52 -9.14 -15.44
N VAL A 476 -28.34 -10.47 -15.50
CA VAL A 476 -28.80 -11.25 -16.66
C VAL A 476 -30.32 -11.23 -16.81
N ARG A 477 -31.07 -11.21 -15.69
CA ARG A 477 -32.53 -11.15 -15.67
C ARG A 477 -33.11 -9.78 -15.99
N SER A 478 -32.30 -8.72 -15.96
CA SER A 478 -32.76 -7.36 -16.26
C SER A 478 -32.71 -7.02 -17.75
N THR A 479 -32.28 -7.95 -18.60
CA THR A 479 -32.28 -7.81 -20.06
C THR A 479 -32.58 -9.14 -20.78
N VAL A 480 -32.63 -9.11 -22.11
CA VAL A 480 -32.89 -10.24 -23.00
C VAL A 480 -31.60 -10.60 -23.75
N PHE A 481 -31.24 -11.88 -23.72
CA PHE A 481 -30.08 -12.43 -24.42
C PHE A 481 -30.48 -13.46 -25.46
N SER A 482 -29.68 -13.59 -26.52
CA SER A 482 -29.74 -14.76 -27.40
C SER A 482 -29.32 -16.03 -26.64
N HIS A 483 -29.66 -17.20 -27.21
CA HIS A 483 -29.27 -18.47 -26.62
C HIS A 483 -27.74 -18.63 -26.50
N GLU A 484 -26.97 -18.10 -27.45
CA GLU A 484 -25.51 -18.16 -27.43
C GLU A 484 -24.90 -17.27 -26.35
N GLU A 485 -25.41 -16.04 -26.20
CA GLU A 485 -24.95 -15.12 -25.15
C GLU A 485 -25.32 -15.64 -23.76
N HIS A 486 -26.51 -16.23 -23.60
CA HIS A 486 -26.91 -16.79 -22.31
C HIS A 486 -25.96 -17.91 -21.83
N LYS A 487 -25.38 -18.69 -22.75
CA LYS A 487 -24.37 -19.73 -22.41
C LYS A 487 -23.11 -19.14 -21.78
N VAL A 488 -22.75 -17.90 -22.13
CA VAL A 488 -21.57 -17.21 -21.58
C VAL A 488 -21.70 -17.03 -20.06
N PHE A 489 -22.92 -16.75 -19.58
CA PHE A 489 -23.20 -16.49 -18.16
C PHE A 489 -23.51 -17.76 -17.35
N ASP A 490 -23.79 -18.89 -18.01
CA ASP A 490 -24.37 -20.12 -17.41
C ASP A 490 -23.63 -20.61 -16.16
N ASP A 491 -22.30 -20.73 -16.26
CA ASP A 491 -21.46 -21.18 -15.15
C ASP A 491 -21.34 -20.15 -14.03
N TYR A 492 -21.35 -18.85 -14.37
CA TYR A 492 -21.15 -17.76 -13.41
C TYR A 492 -22.43 -17.48 -12.60
N GLN A 493 -23.60 -17.44 -13.25
CA GLN A 493 -24.89 -17.24 -12.57
C GLN A 493 -25.29 -18.41 -11.65
N ARG A 494 -24.72 -19.61 -11.91
CA ARG A 494 -24.85 -20.80 -11.06
C ARG A 494 -23.73 -20.94 -10.03
N GLY A 495 -22.72 -20.06 -10.04
CA GLY A 495 -21.59 -20.10 -9.12
C GLY A 495 -20.63 -21.28 -9.33
N ARG A 496 -20.67 -21.95 -10.50
CA ARG A 496 -19.75 -23.04 -10.85
C ARG A 496 -18.35 -22.52 -11.18
N ARG A 497 -18.24 -21.26 -11.60
CA ARG A 497 -16.98 -20.57 -11.89
C ARG A 497 -16.94 -19.20 -11.22
N ARG A 498 -15.74 -18.78 -10.83
CA ARG A 498 -15.42 -17.43 -10.35
C ARG A 498 -14.77 -16.67 -11.52
N PRO A 499 -15.26 -15.49 -11.93
CA PRO A 499 -14.65 -14.76 -13.03
C PRO A 499 -13.32 -14.13 -12.57
N SER A 500 -12.32 -14.11 -13.46
CA SER A 500 -11.21 -13.16 -13.34
C SER A 500 -11.69 -11.75 -13.66
N TYR A 501 -10.91 -10.72 -13.32
CA TYR A 501 -11.26 -9.33 -13.66
C TYR A 501 -11.48 -9.12 -15.17
N ALA A 502 -10.57 -9.59 -16.02
CA ALA A 502 -10.75 -9.53 -17.48
C ALA A 502 -12.03 -10.24 -17.96
N LYS A 503 -12.41 -11.35 -17.31
CA LYS A 503 -13.67 -12.03 -17.64
C LYS A 503 -14.87 -11.26 -17.14
N LEU A 504 -14.80 -10.68 -15.94
CA LEU A 504 -15.86 -9.86 -15.35
C LEU A 504 -16.12 -8.61 -16.20
N GLU A 505 -15.06 -7.93 -16.67
CA GLU A 505 -15.15 -6.81 -17.62
C GLU A 505 -15.91 -7.22 -18.89
N TYR A 506 -15.54 -8.35 -19.48
CA TYR A 506 -16.25 -8.88 -20.65
C TYR A 506 -17.73 -9.18 -20.36
N LEU A 507 -18.05 -9.75 -19.19
CA LEU A 507 -19.44 -10.03 -18.80
C LEU A 507 -20.24 -8.73 -18.62
N VAL A 508 -19.66 -7.72 -17.97
CA VAL A 508 -20.29 -6.41 -17.74
C VAL A 508 -20.49 -5.67 -19.06
N ALA A 509 -19.49 -5.62 -19.94
CA ALA A 509 -19.60 -4.99 -21.25
C ALA A 509 -20.71 -5.63 -22.12
N LEU A 510 -20.86 -6.96 -22.05
CA LEU A 510 -21.94 -7.66 -22.75
C LEU A 510 -23.32 -7.33 -22.17
N LEU A 511 -23.43 -7.17 -20.85
CA LEU A 511 -24.67 -6.74 -20.19
C LEU A 511 -25.03 -5.29 -20.53
N GLU A 512 -24.04 -4.39 -20.57
CA GLU A 512 -24.22 -2.99 -20.99
C GLU A 512 -24.66 -2.87 -22.44
N HIS A 513 -24.04 -3.65 -23.34
CA HIS A 513 -24.42 -3.69 -24.75
C HIS A 513 -25.88 -4.14 -24.96
N ARG A 514 -26.41 -4.93 -24.02
CA ARG A 514 -27.81 -5.36 -24.00
C ARG A 514 -28.69 -4.47 -23.11
N GLU A 515 -28.23 -3.30 -22.69
CA GLU A 515 -29.03 -2.33 -21.93
C GLU A 515 -29.60 -2.90 -20.62
N ALA A 516 -28.83 -3.78 -19.94
CA ALA A 516 -29.19 -4.22 -18.59
C ALA A 516 -29.31 -3.02 -17.64
N THR A 517 -30.26 -3.09 -16.71
CA THR A 517 -30.57 -1.96 -15.81
C THR A 517 -29.36 -1.53 -14.95
N ASP A 518 -29.15 -0.23 -14.81
CA ASP A 518 -28.02 0.32 -14.05
C ASP A 518 -27.98 -0.17 -12.60
N THR A 519 -29.14 -0.27 -11.94
CA THR A 519 -29.24 -0.79 -10.56
C THR A 519 -28.72 -2.22 -10.44
N ALA A 520 -28.90 -3.06 -11.47
CA ALA A 520 -28.41 -4.43 -11.46
C ALA A 520 -26.91 -4.52 -11.80
N LEU A 521 -26.39 -3.56 -12.57
CA LEU A 521 -24.97 -3.51 -12.95
C LEU A 521 -24.07 -2.86 -11.90
N GLN A 522 -24.61 -1.91 -11.12
CA GLN A 522 -23.84 -1.11 -10.17
C GLN A 522 -22.95 -1.96 -9.24
N PRO A 523 -23.40 -3.07 -8.63
CA PRO A 523 -22.53 -3.88 -7.77
C PRO A 523 -21.36 -4.51 -8.52
N LEU A 524 -21.57 -4.95 -9.76
CA LEU A 524 -20.51 -5.53 -10.60
C LEU A 524 -19.50 -4.45 -11.04
N LYS A 525 -20.00 -3.25 -11.39
CA LYS A 525 -19.17 -2.09 -11.73
C LYS A 525 -18.34 -1.63 -10.54
N GLN A 526 -18.91 -1.63 -9.34
CA GLN A 526 -18.19 -1.28 -8.11
C GLN A 526 -17.00 -2.22 -7.89
N ILE A 527 -17.22 -3.54 -7.92
CA ILE A 527 -16.14 -4.54 -7.82
C ILE A 527 -15.06 -4.32 -8.89
N LEU A 528 -15.45 -4.04 -10.14
CA LEU A 528 -14.52 -3.72 -11.22
C LEU A 528 -13.71 -2.44 -10.98
N SER A 529 -14.30 -1.43 -10.36
CA SER A 529 -13.61 -0.16 -10.08
C SER A 529 -12.59 -0.29 -8.95
N GLU A 530 -12.89 -1.08 -7.92
CA GLU A 530 -12.02 -1.20 -6.74
C GLU A 530 -10.81 -2.11 -7.00
N GLN A 531 -10.91 -3.04 -7.95
CA GLN A 531 -9.82 -3.95 -8.35
C GLN A 531 -9.15 -4.63 -7.14
N LEU A 532 -9.91 -5.06 -6.14
CA LEU A 532 -9.37 -5.74 -4.95
C LEU A 532 -9.08 -7.23 -5.21
N LEU A 533 -8.05 -7.76 -4.57
CA LEU A 533 -7.71 -9.18 -4.57
C LEU A 533 -8.45 -9.88 -3.44
N PHE A 534 -9.25 -10.89 -3.78
CA PHE A 534 -10.07 -11.60 -2.80
C PHE A 534 -9.47 -12.96 -2.45
N LEU A 535 -9.04 -13.12 -1.19
CA LEU A 535 -8.38 -14.34 -0.73
C LEU A 535 -9.10 -14.94 0.48
N GLU A 536 -9.31 -16.26 0.42
CA GLU A 536 -9.83 -17.03 1.56
C GLU A 536 -8.79 -17.03 2.70
N VAL A 537 -9.25 -16.78 3.92
CA VAL A 537 -8.51 -16.99 5.16
C VAL A 537 -8.25 -18.49 5.31
N ALA A 538 -6.98 -18.87 5.41
CA ALA A 538 -6.57 -20.26 5.60
C ALA A 538 -6.40 -20.60 7.07
N ASP A 539 -5.86 -19.67 7.86
CA ASP A 539 -5.50 -19.91 9.25
C ASP A 539 -5.54 -18.62 10.07
N ILE A 540 -5.89 -18.73 11.35
CA ILE A 540 -5.90 -17.64 12.33
C ILE A 540 -5.22 -18.15 13.60
N THR A 541 -4.10 -17.55 13.98
CA THR A 541 -3.33 -17.92 15.18
C THR A 541 -3.25 -16.75 16.15
N ALA A 542 -3.49 -16.99 17.43
CA ALA A 542 -3.22 -16.05 18.51
C ALA A 542 -1.76 -16.08 18.95
#